data_AF-G9FYY7-F1
#
_entry.id   AF-G9FYY7-F1
#
_cell.length_a   1.000
_cell.length_b   1.000
_cell.length_c   1.000
_cell.angle_alpha   90.00
_cell.angle_beta   90.00
_cell.angle_gamma   90.00
#
_symmetry.space_group_name_H-M   'P 1'
#
loop_
_entity.id
_entity.type
_entity.pdbx_description
1 polymer ?
#
loop_
_entity_poly.entity_id
_entity_poly.type
_entity_poly.pdbx_seq_one_letter_code
_entity_poly.pdbx_strand_id
1 'polypeptide(L)' 'DNFADAVGELYDLFEAAGANMVGATSTDGYEHSDSKAMRDGKFVGLLCDEDNQYDLSEERAKSWVEQLKSEG' A
#
# COMPACT_ATOMS: atom_id res chain seq x y z
N ASP A 1 -12.85 12.00 -0.30
CA ASP A 1 -12.01 11.70 0.87
C ASP A 1 -12.16 10.25 1.19
N ASN A 2 -11.15 9.44 0.86
CA ASN A 2 -10.95 8.00 1.12
C ASN A 2 -10.06 7.48 -0.01
N PHE A 3 -8.75 7.52 0.18
CA PHE A 3 -7.79 6.99 -0.79
C PHE A 3 -7.48 5.54 -0.44
N ALA A 4 -7.82 4.60 -1.33
CA ALA A 4 -7.50 3.18 -1.20
C ALA A 4 -7.94 2.51 0.13
N ASP A 5 -9.03 2.96 0.75
CA ASP A 5 -9.53 2.43 2.02
C ASP A 5 -9.74 0.91 2.04
N ALA A 6 -10.15 0.33 0.92
CA ALA A 6 -10.34 -1.11 0.78
C ALA A 6 -9.07 -1.92 1.07
N VAL A 7 -7.87 -1.36 0.84
CA VAL A 7 -6.60 -2.00 1.19
C VAL A 7 -6.42 -2.09 2.70
N GLY A 8 -6.82 -1.05 3.44
CA GLY A 8 -6.83 -1.07 4.90
C GLY A 8 -7.80 -2.10 5.47
N GLU A 9 -9.01 -2.18 4.89
CA GLU A 9 -10.03 -3.15 5.30
C GLU A 9 -9.58 -4.60 5.04
N LEU A 10 -8.91 -4.86 3.91
CA LEU A 10 -8.32 -6.17 3.63
C LEU A 10 -7.20 -6.50 4.61
N TYR A 11 -6.34 -5.52 4.93
CA TYR A 11 -5.28 -5.71 5.91
C TYR A 11 -5.85 -6.12 7.27
N ASP A 12 -6.86 -5.41 7.78
CA ASP A 12 -7.54 -5.74 9.04
C ASP A 12 -8.05 -7.18 9.06
N LEU A 13 -8.67 -7.63 7.97
CA LEU A 13 -9.20 -8.99 7.86
C LEU A 13 -8.09 -10.05 7.90
N PHE A 14 -6.99 -9.83 7.19
CA PHE A 14 -5.87 -10.78 7.16
C PHE A 14 -5.07 -10.78 8.47
N GLU A 15 -4.85 -9.62 9.06
CA GLU A 15 -4.21 -9.50 10.39
C GLU A 15 -5.05 -10.22 11.46
N ALA A 16 -6.36 -10.01 11.47
CA ALA A 16 -7.28 -10.72 12.39
C ALA A 16 -7.29 -12.24 12.16
N ALA A 17 -7.00 -12.70 10.94
CA ALA A 17 -6.86 -14.11 10.61
C ALA A 17 -5.46 -14.69 10.97
N GLY A 18 -4.55 -13.87 11.50
CA GLY A 18 -3.21 -14.28 11.91
C GLY A 18 -2.19 -14.33 10.78
N ALA A 19 -2.43 -13.61 9.68
CA ALA A 19 -1.45 -13.51 8.60
C ALA A 19 -0.20 -12.73 9.05
N ASN A 20 0.97 -13.16 8.55
CA ASN A 20 2.17 -12.36 8.64
C ASN A 20 2.15 -11.31 7.52
N MET A 21 1.97 -10.04 7.89
CA MET A 21 1.84 -8.96 6.92
C MET A 21 3.22 -8.42 6.53
N VAL A 22 3.44 -8.27 5.22
CA VAL A 22 4.68 -7.74 4.63
C VAL A 22 4.32 -6.73 3.53
N GLY A 23 5.30 -5.96 3.06
CA GLY A 23 5.15 -5.08 1.90
C GLY A 23 4.61 -3.70 2.21
N ALA A 24 4.78 -3.17 3.42
CA ALA A 24 4.41 -1.78 3.72
C ALA A 24 5.27 -0.79 2.92
N THR A 25 4.66 0.23 2.32
CA THR A 25 5.33 1.21 1.44
C THR A 25 5.24 2.64 1.98
N SER A 26 6.13 3.53 1.52
CA SER A 26 6.05 4.97 1.88
C SER A 26 4.75 5.60 1.35
N THR A 27 4.28 6.64 2.05
CA THR A 27 3.21 7.54 1.58
C THR A 27 3.73 8.66 0.69
N ASP A 28 5.06 8.77 0.52
CA ASP A 28 5.68 9.81 -0.31
C ASP A 28 5.29 9.65 -1.79
N GLY A 29 5.03 10.79 -2.44
CA GLY A 29 4.68 10.82 -3.86
C GLY A 29 3.21 10.52 -4.16
N TYR A 30 2.34 10.46 -3.15
CA TYR A 30 0.88 10.40 -3.31
C TYR A 30 0.24 11.73 -2.90
N GLU A 31 -0.76 12.17 -3.65
CA GLU A 31 -1.65 13.25 -3.23
C GLU A 31 -2.92 12.65 -2.63
N HIS A 32 -3.01 12.63 -1.29
CA HIS A 32 -4.17 12.10 -0.59
C HIS A 32 -4.55 12.95 0.63
N SER A 33 -5.82 12.88 1.03
CA SER A 33 -6.32 13.55 2.24
C SER A 33 -6.31 12.61 3.46
N ASP A 34 -6.90 11.42 3.32
CA ASP A 34 -6.94 10.38 4.35
C ASP A 34 -7.06 8.99 3.70
N SER A 35 -6.57 7.96 4.40
CA SER A 35 -6.57 6.57 3.93
C SER A 35 -6.57 5.59 5.09
N LYS A 36 -7.54 4.66 5.11
CA LYS A 36 -7.52 3.51 6.05
C LYS A 36 -6.36 2.56 5.80
N ALA A 37 -5.69 2.66 4.64
CA ALA A 37 -4.51 1.87 4.35
C ALA A 37 -3.24 2.41 5.05
N MET A 38 -3.31 3.51 5.79
CA MET A 38 -2.16 4.08 6.47
C MET A 38 -2.01 3.59 7.92
N ARG A 39 -0.83 3.11 8.29
CA ARG A 39 -0.43 2.75 9.67
C ARG A 39 1.01 3.19 9.91
N ASP A 40 1.27 3.80 11.07
CA ASP A 40 2.61 4.24 11.47
C ASP A 40 3.34 5.07 10.39
N GLY A 41 2.60 5.91 9.65
CA GLY A 41 3.13 6.76 8.59
C GLY A 41 3.50 6.04 7.29
N LYS A 42 3.03 4.81 7.08
CA LYS A 42 3.22 4.02 5.86
C LYS A 42 1.90 3.50 5.33
N PHE A 43 1.81 3.25 4.04
CA PHE A 43 0.76 2.40 3.51
C PHE A 43 1.06 0.95 3.84
N VAL A 44 0.02 0.20 4.19
CA VAL A 44 0.12 -1.22 4.56
C VAL A 44 0.39 -2.16 3.39
N GLY A 45 0.44 -1.62 2.17
CA GLY A 45 0.74 -2.30 0.92
C GLY A 45 0.97 -1.27 -0.19
N LEU A 46 1.38 -1.73 -1.37
CA LEU A 46 1.54 -0.85 -2.52
C LEU A 46 0.16 -0.33 -3.01
N LEU A 47 0.06 0.98 -3.20
CA LEU A 47 -1.09 1.63 -3.81
C LEU A 47 -0.75 2.06 -5.25
N CYS A 48 -1.64 1.78 -6.19
CA CYS A 48 -1.55 2.27 -7.57
C CYS A 48 -2.77 3.12 -7.88
N ASP A 49 -2.54 4.31 -8.44
CA ASP A 49 -3.59 5.24 -8.82
C ASP A 49 -3.55 5.42 -10.33
N GLU A 50 -4.38 4.65 -11.04
CA GLU A 50 -4.46 4.68 -12.50
C GLU A 50 -5.23 5.89 -13.05
N ASP A 51 -5.96 6.62 -12.19
CA ASP A 51 -6.71 7.80 -12.61
C ASP A 51 -5.80 9.05 -12.60
N ASN A 52 -4.89 9.16 -11.62
CA ASN A 52 -4.08 10.36 -11.41
C ASN A 52 -2.55 10.15 -11.59
N GLN A 53 -2.05 8.92 -11.42
CA GLN A 53 -0.61 8.62 -11.37
C GLN A 53 -0.23 7.33 -12.12
N TYR A 54 -0.94 7.03 -13.22
CA TYR A 54 -0.79 5.77 -13.98
C TYR A 54 0.65 5.51 -14.47
N ASP A 55 1.40 6.57 -14.74
CA ASP A 55 2.78 6.50 -15.23
C ASP A 55 3.77 6.02 -14.15
N LEU A 56 3.40 6.11 -12.86
CA LEU A 56 4.22 5.65 -11.75
C LEU A 56 3.98 4.18 -11.39
N SER A 57 2.88 3.57 -11.86
CA SER A 57 2.47 2.22 -11.44
C SER A 57 3.49 1.14 -11.78
N GLU A 58 4.09 1.18 -12.97
CA GLU A 58 5.08 0.18 -13.38
C GLU A 58 6.35 0.25 -12.51
N GLU A 59 6.84 1.46 -12.24
CA GLU A 59 8.02 1.66 -11.40
C GLU A 59 7.75 1.26 -9.95
N ARG A 60 6.60 1.67 -9.39
CA ARG A 60 6.17 1.30 -8.05
C ARG A 60 6.06 -0.21 -7.86
N ALA A 61 5.45 -0.91 -8.81
CA ALA A 61 5.32 -2.36 -8.78
C ALA A 61 6.69 -3.06 -8.80
N LYS A 62 7.62 -2.61 -9.65
CA LYS A 62 8.99 -3.17 -9.71
C LYS A 62 9.72 -3.01 -8.37
N SER A 63 9.70 -1.80 -7.82
CA SER A 63 10.33 -1.50 -6.52
C SER A 63 9.73 -2.33 -5.39
N TRP A 64 8.40 -2.48 -5.37
CA TRP A 64 7.71 -3.28 -4.35
C TRP A 64 8.01 -4.77 -4.46
N VAL A 65 8.10 -5.32 -5.67
CA VAL A 65 8.51 -6.72 -5.88
C VAL A 65 9.93 -6.96 -5.36
N GLU A 66 10.88 -6.04 -5.60
CA GLU A 66 12.23 -6.18 -5.06
C GLU A 66 12.25 -6.09 -3.52
N GLN A 67 11.44 -5.21 -2.93
CA GLN A 67 11.26 -5.13 -1.47
C GLN A 67 10.77 -6.48 -0.91
N LEU A 68 9.68 -7.02 -1.47
CA LEU A 68 9.04 -8.25 -0.98
C LEU A 68 9.98 -9.47 -0.97
N LYS A 69 10.92 -9.55 -1.91
CA LYS A 69 11.94 -10.63 -1.93
C LYS A 69 12.84 -10.65 -0.69
N SER A 70 12.95 -9.53 0.02
CA SER A 70 13.73 -9.41 1.26
C SER A 70 12.90 -9.58 2.53
N GLU A 71 11.57 -9.54 2.42
CA GLU A 71 10.63 -9.58 3.54
C GLU A 71 9.89 -10.92 3.68
N GLY A 72 9.87 -11.74 2.63
CA GLY A 72 9.33 -13.12 2.63
C GLY A 72 10.42 -14.18 2.64
#